data_AF-A0A1U6IJV4-F1
#
_entry.id   AF-A0A1U6IJV4-F1
#
_cell.length_a   1.000
_cell.length_b   1.000
_cell.length_c   1.000
_cell.angle_alpha   90.00
_cell.angle_beta   90.00
_cell.angle_gamma   90.00
#
_symmetry.space_group_name_H-M   'P 1'
#
loop_
_entity.id
_entity.type
_entity.pdbx_description
1 polymer ?
#
loop_
_entity_poly.entity_id
_entity_poly.type
_entity_poly.pdbx_seq_one_letter_code
_entity_poly.pdbx_strand_id
1 'polypeptide(L)'
;MVFVVVNLAIALVLMEANMFDFLNTILGFYANCAMAWVVTVASDIAINKYVLKISPKVPEFRRGMLYAVNPVGFVSMLVSAGISIAVFFGAFGSAIQPYSPIFAVGLAVVLPPLLALLTRGRYYLRRTDDGIDLPMFDADGNPSDAKLLCHVTGIEFERPDMVRSAQDGPDGGPQYVSSLALSTDKTGELVLPPQK
;
A
#
# COMPACT_ATOMS: atom_id res chain seq x y z
N MET A 1 -45.65 3.75 -9.99
CA MET A 1 -45.38 4.81 -10.98
C MET A 1 -44.19 5.69 -10.63
N VAL A 2 -44.04 6.17 -9.39
CA VAL A 2 -42.96 7.10 -9.01
C VAL A 2 -41.57 6.57 -9.37
N PHE A 3 -41.26 5.30 -9.09
CA PHE A 3 -39.98 4.68 -9.46
C PHE A 3 -39.69 4.74 -10.98
N VAL A 4 -40.67 4.40 -11.81
CA VAL A 4 -40.51 4.39 -13.28
C VAL A 4 -40.35 5.81 -13.81
N VAL A 5 -41.14 6.77 -13.31
CA VAL A 5 -41.06 8.18 -13.74
C VAL A 5 -39.71 8.79 -13.36
N VAL A 6 -39.21 8.52 -12.14
CA VAL A 6 -37.89 9.03 -11.70
C VAL A 6 -36.76 8.43 -12.54
N ASN A 7 -36.74 7.12 -12.75
CA ASN A 7 -35.69 6.48 -13.55
C ASN A 7 -35.74 6.92 -15.02
N LEU A 8 -36.94 7.06 -15.61
CA LEU A 8 -37.11 7.57 -16.97
C LEU A 8 -36.61 9.01 -17.09
N ALA A 9 -36.95 9.87 -16.13
CA ALA A 9 -36.49 11.26 -16.11
C ALA A 9 -34.96 11.35 -16.01
N ILE A 10 -34.32 10.56 -15.14
CA ILE A 10 -32.86 10.50 -15.03
C ILE A 10 -32.24 10.02 -16.35
N ALA A 11 -32.80 8.97 -16.98
CA ALA A 11 -32.29 8.46 -18.26
C ALA A 11 -32.42 9.49 -19.39
N LEU A 12 -33.54 10.22 -19.46
CA LEU A 12 -33.75 11.29 -20.43
C LEU A 12 -32.77 12.44 -20.21
N VAL A 13 -32.61 12.90 -18.96
CA VAL A 13 -31.64 13.97 -18.63
C VAL A 13 -30.22 13.55 -18.98
N LEU A 14 -29.82 12.30 -18.71
CA LEU A 14 -28.50 11.81 -19.10
C LEU A 14 -28.31 11.79 -20.62
N MET A 15 -29.30 11.35 -21.39
CA MET A 15 -29.22 11.39 -22.86
C MET A 15 -29.16 12.83 -23.41
N GLU A 16 -29.98 13.74 -22.89
CA GLU A 16 -29.98 15.15 -23.30
C GLU A 16 -28.69 15.89 -22.89
N ALA A 17 -28.10 15.53 -21.75
CA ALA A 17 -26.84 16.08 -21.25
C ALA A 17 -25.59 15.53 -21.96
N ASN A 18 -25.76 14.85 -23.10
CA ASN A 18 -24.67 14.30 -23.89
C ASN A 18 -23.76 13.34 -23.07
N MET A 19 -24.39 12.34 -22.46
CA MET A 19 -23.73 11.34 -21.62
C MET A 19 -22.47 10.72 -22.26
N PHE A 20 -22.40 10.59 -23.58
CA PHE A 20 -21.23 10.00 -24.24
C PHE A 20 -19.95 10.83 -24.05
N ASP A 21 -20.01 12.15 -24.20
CA ASP A 21 -18.84 13.01 -23.99
C ASP A 21 -18.44 13.07 -22.52
N PHE A 22 -19.43 13.05 -21.62
CA PHE A 22 -19.19 12.96 -20.19
C PHE A 22 -18.53 11.63 -19.79
N LEU A 23 -19.03 10.51 -20.32
CA LEU A 23 -18.43 9.19 -20.11
C LEU A 23 -17.01 9.13 -20.66
N ASN A 24 -16.75 9.63 -21.86
CA ASN A 24 -15.39 9.68 -22.41
C ASN A 24 -14.43 10.46 -21.51
N THR A 25 -14.88 11.60 -20.98
CA THR A 25 -14.08 12.43 -20.07
C THR A 25 -13.79 11.71 -18.75
N ILE A 26 -14.80 11.10 -18.12
CA ILE A 26 -14.64 10.35 -16.87
C ILE A 26 -13.79 9.10 -17.06
N LEU A 27 -14.02 8.34 -18.14
CA LEU A 27 -13.23 7.15 -18.45
C LEU A 27 -11.77 7.53 -18.70
N GLY A 28 -11.51 8.62 -19.43
CA GLY A 28 -10.15 9.13 -19.65
C GLY A 28 -9.46 9.53 -18.34
N PHE A 29 -10.16 10.27 -17.48
CA PHE A 29 -9.66 10.63 -16.15
C PHE A 29 -9.37 9.39 -15.29
N TYR A 30 -10.31 8.46 -15.21
CA TYR A 30 -10.18 7.23 -14.44
C TYR A 30 -9.03 6.35 -14.96
N ALA A 31 -8.91 6.20 -16.28
CA ALA A 31 -7.86 5.43 -16.90
C ALA A 31 -6.47 5.96 -16.57
N ASN A 32 -6.26 7.28 -16.60
CA ASN A 32 -4.98 7.90 -16.22
C ASN A 32 -4.60 7.58 -14.76
N CYS A 33 -5.55 7.71 -13.83
CA CYS A 33 -5.34 7.33 -12.42
C CYS A 33 -5.04 5.84 -12.24
N ALA A 34 -5.80 4.98 -12.92
CA ALA A 34 -5.65 3.54 -12.83
C ALA A 34 -4.27 3.10 -13.38
N MET A 35 -3.85 3.65 -14.53
CA MET A 35 -2.53 3.40 -15.10
C MET A 35 -1.41 3.85 -14.15
N ALA A 36 -1.49 5.06 -13.62
CA ALA A 36 -0.50 5.57 -12.67
C ALA A 36 -0.36 4.63 -11.45
N TRP A 37 -1.47 4.14 -10.90
CA TRP A 37 -1.47 3.21 -9.78
C TRP A 37 -0.88 1.84 -10.13
N VAL A 38 -1.39 1.18 -11.18
CA VAL A 38 -0.94 -0.17 -11.57
C VAL A 38 0.54 -0.16 -11.95
N VAL A 39 0.98 0.83 -12.73
CA VAL A 39 2.37 0.93 -13.19
C VAL A 39 3.31 1.25 -12.04
N THR A 40 2.88 2.08 -11.07
CA THR A 40 3.68 2.37 -9.87
C THR A 40 3.94 1.08 -9.08
N VAL A 41 2.90 0.28 -8.84
CA VAL A 41 3.01 -1.01 -8.15
C VAL A 41 3.88 -1.98 -8.94
N ALA A 42 3.66 -2.11 -10.25
CA ALA A 42 4.43 -2.99 -11.11
C ALA A 42 5.92 -2.62 -11.13
N SER A 43 6.23 -1.31 -11.18
CA SER A 43 7.61 -0.81 -11.20
C SER A 43 8.31 -1.02 -9.86
N ASP A 44 7.61 -0.84 -8.74
CA ASP A 44 8.16 -1.14 -7.42
C ASP A 44 8.49 -2.64 -7.27
N ILE A 45 7.60 -3.52 -7.74
CA ILE A 45 7.85 -4.98 -7.71
C ILE A 45 8.99 -5.34 -8.67
N ALA A 46 8.90 -4.97 -9.95
CA ALA A 46 9.88 -5.38 -10.95
C ALA A 46 11.27 -4.79 -10.66
N ILE A 47 11.35 -3.52 -10.30
CA ILE A 47 12.63 -2.80 -10.17
C ILE A 47 13.11 -2.81 -8.72
N ASN A 48 12.33 -2.31 -7.76
CA ASN A 48 12.82 -2.13 -6.38
C ASN A 48 13.02 -3.45 -5.64
N LYS A 49 12.14 -4.44 -5.90
CA LYS A 49 12.24 -5.77 -5.28
C LYS A 49 13.19 -6.70 -6.03
N TYR A 50 13.07 -6.86 -7.35
CA TYR A 50 13.87 -7.85 -8.08
C TYR A 50 15.22 -7.33 -8.60
N VAL A 51 15.29 -6.10 -9.11
CA VAL A 51 16.51 -5.55 -9.71
C VAL A 51 17.41 -4.91 -8.66
N LEU A 52 16.90 -3.94 -7.91
CA LEU A 52 17.67 -3.18 -6.92
C LEU A 52 17.84 -3.92 -5.60
N LYS A 53 17.02 -4.95 -5.33
CA LYS A 53 17.02 -5.75 -4.09
C LYS A 53 16.91 -4.91 -2.81
N ILE A 54 16.28 -3.74 -2.91
CA ILE A 54 16.08 -2.81 -1.78
C ILE A 54 14.84 -3.23 -0.99
N SER A 55 13.79 -3.68 -1.68
CA SER A 55 12.58 -4.20 -1.04
C SER A 55 12.79 -5.65 -0.58
N PRO A 56 12.27 -6.04 0.60
CA PRO A 56 12.34 -7.42 1.08
C PRO A 56 11.66 -8.39 0.11
N LYS A 57 12.25 -9.58 -0.04
CA LYS A 57 11.74 -10.63 -0.93
C LYS A 57 10.47 -11.27 -0.38
N VAL A 58 10.46 -11.55 0.92
CA VAL A 58 9.30 -12.08 1.63
C VAL A 58 8.37 -10.91 1.95
N PRO A 59 7.10 -10.94 1.50
CA PRO A 59 6.12 -9.94 1.90
C PRO A 59 5.90 -10.01 3.41
N GLU A 60 6.05 -8.87 4.07
CA GLU A 60 5.71 -8.71 5.48
C GLU A 60 4.31 -8.09 5.56
N PHE A 61 3.46 -8.62 6.42
CA PHE A 61 2.07 -8.14 6.59
C PHE A 61 1.78 -7.62 8.00
N ARG A 62 2.68 -7.89 8.95
CA ARG A 62 2.46 -7.55 10.36
C ARG A 62 2.60 -6.04 10.56
N ARG A 63 1.54 -5.41 11.06
CA ARG A 63 1.46 -3.95 11.26
C ARG A 63 2.60 -3.38 12.10
N GLY A 64 3.13 -4.14 13.07
CA GLY A 64 4.26 -3.72 13.89
C GLY A 64 5.60 -3.62 13.16
N MET A 65 5.75 -4.32 12.02
CA MET A 65 6.97 -4.40 11.23
C MET A 65 6.97 -3.43 10.04
N LEU A 66 5.83 -2.84 9.70
CA LEU A 66 5.66 -1.92 8.57
C LEU A 66 5.44 -0.48 9.02
N TYR A 67 5.78 0.46 8.15
CA TYR A 67 5.31 1.84 8.27
C TYR A 67 3.86 1.94 7.80
N ALA A 68 3.07 2.86 8.38
CA ALA A 68 1.69 3.08 7.98
C ALA A 68 1.56 3.54 6.52
N VAL A 69 2.54 4.30 6.04
CA VAL A 69 2.60 4.79 4.66
C VAL A 69 4.03 4.63 4.15
N ASN A 70 4.19 3.98 3.00
CA ASN A 70 5.45 3.97 2.27
C ASN A 70 5.48 5.16 1.30
N PRO A 71 6.33 6.18 1.54
CA PRO A 71 6.39 7.36 0.68
C PRO A 71 6.86 7.01 -0.74
N VAL A 72 7.61 5.93 -0.95
CA VAL A 72 8.10 5.54 -2.28
C VAL A 72 6.94 5.27 -3.24
N GLY A 73 6.02 4.38 -2.86
CA GLY A 73 4.86 4.06 -3.69
C GLY A 73 3.81 5.17 -3.70
N PHE A 74 3.48 5.70 -2.52
CA PHE A 74 2.39 6.67 -2.38
C PHE A 74 2.68 7.99 -3.09
N VAL A 75 3.89 8.55 -2.89
CA VAL A 75 4.29 9.81 -3.55
C VAL A 75 4.43 9.60 -5.05
N SER A 76 5.01 8.48 -5.49
CA SER A 76 5.13 8.18 -6.93
C SER A 76 3.76 8.14 -7.62
N MET A 77 2.79 7.44 -7.02
CA MET A 77 1.44 7.33 -7.58
C MET A 77 0.73 8.69 -7.60
N LEU A 78 0.81 9.46 -6.51
CA LEU A 78 0.16 10.78 -6.41
C LEU A 78 0.75 11.76 -7.42
N VAL A 79 2.08 11.84 -7.51
CA VAL A 79 2.77 12.74 -8.45
C VAL A 79 2.51 12.32 -9.90
N SER A 80 2.59 11.03 -10.21
CA SER A 80 2.29 10.51 -11.56
C SER A 80 0.84 10.81 -11.97
N ALA A 81 -0.13 10.44 -11.12
CA ALA A 81 -1.54 10.69 -11.40
C ALA A 81 -1.82 12.21 -11.48
N GLY A 82 -1.30 13.01 -10.56
CA GLY A 82 -1.49 14.45 -10.53
C GLY A 82 -0.96 15.15 -11.78
N ILE A 83 0.25 14.81 -12.22
CA ILE A 83 0.83 15.37 -13.46
C ILE A 83 0.04 14.88 -14.68
N SER A 84 -0.30 13.60 -14.76
CA SER A 84 -1.11 13.08 -15.85
C SER A 84 -2.47 13.77 -15.95
N ILE A 85 -3.14 14.02 -14.83
CA ILE A 85 -4.43 14.72 -14.79
C ILE A 85 -4.25 16.18 -15.24
N ALA A 86 -3.21 16.86 -14.76
CA ALA A 86 -2.93 18.23 -15.17
C ALA A 86 -2.68 18.32 -16.69
N VAL A 87 -1.97 17.35 -17.28
CA VAL A 87 -1.82 17.23 -18.74
C VAL A 87 -3.16 16.96 -19.42
N PHE A 88 -3.98 16.05 -18.90
CA PHE A 88 -5.29 15.69 -19.45
C PHE A 88 -6.25 16.90 -19.54
N PHE A 89 -6.23 17.80 -18.55
CA PHE A 89 -7.01 19.04 -18.56
C PHE A 89 -6.35 20.19 -19.36
N GLY A 90 -5.18 19.96 -19.96
CA GLY A 90 -4.52 20.94 -20.83
C GLY A 90 -3.70 22.00 -20.11
N ALA A 91 -3.32 21.80 -18.84
CA ALA A 91 -2.50 22.76 -18.08
C ALA A 91 -1.14 23.07 -18.74
N PHE A 92 -0.64 22.14 -19.58
CA PHE A 92 0.62 22.26 -20.31
C PHE A 92 0.43 22.56 -21.81
N GLY A 93 -0.79 22.93 -22.23
CA GLY A 93 -1.14 23.24 -23.61
C GLY A 93 -1.70 22.05 -24.41
N SER A 94 -2.38 22.37 -25.53
CA SER A 94 -3.11 21.41 -26.36
C SER A 94 -2.22 20.40 -27.08
N ALA A 95 -0.96 20.75 -27.35
CA ALA A 95 -0.01 19.86 -28.01
C ALA A 95 0.34 18.62 -27.16
N ILE A 96 0.35 18.76 -25.83
CA ILE A 96 0.80 17.70 -24.91
C ILE A 96 -0.40 16.95 -24.30
N GLN A 97 -1.58 17.58 -24.27
CA GLN A 97 -2.81 17.03 -23.71
C GLN A 97 -3.14 15.57 -24.11
N PRO A 98 -3.10 15.16 -25.40
CA PRO A 98 -3.41 13.77 -25.77
C PRO A 98 -2.37 12.75 -25.29
N TYR A 99 -1.18 13.21 -24.88
CA TYR A 99 -0.11 12.37 -24.37
C TYR A 99 -0.16 12.16 -22.85
N SER A 100 -1.24 12.58 -22.17
CA SER A 100 -1.41 12.37 -20.72
C SER A 100 -1.11 10.93 -20.26
N PRO A 101 -1.53 9.85 -20.97
CA PRO A 101 -1.22 8.48 -20.56
C PRO A 101 0.28 8.19 -20.53
N ILE A 102 1.06 8.80 -21.43
CA ILE A 102 2.51 8.62 -21.50
C ILE A 102 3.16 9.21 -20.24
N PHE A 103 2.67 10.36 -19.75
CA PHE A 103 3.15 10.95 -18.50
C PHE A 103 2.78 10.09 -17.29
N ALA A 104 1.56 9.54 -17.23
CA ALA A 104 1.16 8.62 -16.16
C ALA A 104 2.12 7.42 -16.08
N VAL A 105 2.32 6.73 -17.20
CA VAL A 105 3.16 5.53 -17.25
C VAL A 105 4.63 5.89 -17.04
N GLY A 106 5.14 6.89 -17.76
CA GLY A 106 6.55 7.28 -17.71
C GLY A 106 6.99 7.71 -16.31
N LEU A 107 6.21 8.55 -15.63
CA LEU A 107 6.50 8.94 -14.26
C LEU A 107 6.34 7.79 -13.27
N ALA A 108 5.33 6.93 -13.46
CA ALA A 108 5.12 5.77 -12.61
C ALA A 108 6.23 4.70 -12.74
N VAL A 109 6.96 4.67 -13.86
CA VAL A 109 8.14 3.80 -14.03
C VAL A 109 9.39 4.39 -13.38
N VAL A 110 9.58 5.72 -13.47
CA VAL A 110 10.81 6.39 -13.04
C VAL A 110 10.80 6.77 -11.56
N LEU A 111 9.67 7.25 -11.04
CA LEU A 111 9.60 7.75 -9.66
C LEU A 111 9.81 6.67 -8.59
N PRO A 112 9.24 5.45 -8.69
CA PRO A 112 9.46 4.42 -7.67
C PRO A 112 10.92 4.05 -7.47
N PRO A 113 11.73 3.75 -8.51
CA PRO A 113 13.15 3.45 -8.31
C PRO A 113 13.95 4.66 -7.85
N LEU A 114 13.66 5.85 -8.35
CA LEU A 114 14.33 7.08 -7.92
C LEU A 114 14.10 7.33 -6.42
N LEU A 115 12.85 7.24 -5.96
CA LEU A 115 12.51 7.44 -4.55
C LEU A 115 13.02 6.30 -3.67
N ALA A 116 13.01 5.05 -4.13
CA ALA A 116 13.60 3.94 -3.38
C ALA A 116 15.11 4.12 -3.17
N LEU A 117 15.83 4.58 -4.20
CA LEU A 117 17.26 4.91 -4.11
C LEU A 117 17.52 6.09 -3.18
N LEU A 118 16.73 7.17 -3.31
CA LEU A 118 16.85 8.36 -2.48
C LEU A 118 16.59 8.05 -1.00
N THR A 119 15.57 7.25 -0.71
CA THR A 119 15.21 6.82 0.64
C THR A 119 16.06 5.66 1.16
N ARG A 120 16.91 5.06 0.32
CA ARG A 120 17.76 3.89 0.62
C ARG A 120 16.98 2.73 1.23
N GLY A 121 15.72 2.55 0.82
CA GLY A 121 14.84 1.49 1.30
C GLY A 121 14.37 1.60 2.75
N ARG A 122 14.64 2.72 3.44
CA ARG A 122 14.34 2.90 4.87
C ARG A 122 12.86 2.77 5.25
N TYR A 123 11.95 2.91 4.28
CA TYR A 123 10.51 2.89 4.52
C TYR A 123 9.82 1.58 4.13
N TYR A 124 10.56 0.56 3.66
CA TYR A 124 9.97 -0.76 3.38
C TYR A 124 9.72 -1.57 4.66
N LEU A 125 10.63 -1.50 5.62
CA LEU A 125 10.51 -2.19 6.90
C LEU A 125 10.85 -1.23 8.03
N ARG A 126 9.99 -1.20 9.05
CA ARG A 126 10.20 -0.42 10.27
C ARG A 126 11.26 -1.05 11.18
N ARG A 127 11.38 -2.38 11.11
CA ARG A 127 12.30 -3.20 11.91
C ARG A 127 12.77 -4.38 11.07
N THR A 128 13.99 -4.85 11.30
CA THR A 128 14.49 -6.09 10.68
C THR A 128 14.27 -7.31 11.57
N ASP A 129 13.93 -7.08 12.84
CA ASP A 129 13.70 -8.11 13.84
C ASP A 129 12.41 -7.83 14.64
N ASP A 130 11.63 -8.89 14.86
CA ASP A 130 10.34 -8.85 15.55
C ASP A 130 10.46 -9.06 17.07
N GLY A 131 11.69 -9.23 17.57
CA GLY A 131 12.02 -9.27 18.99
C GLY A 131 11.69 -10.60 19.67
N ILE A 132 11.40 -11.65 18.90
CA ILE A 132 11.13 -12.99 19.42
C ILE A 132 12.30 -13.90 19.03
N ASP A 133 13.00 -14.43 20.03
CA ASP A 133 14.12 -15.36 19.86
C ASP A 133 13.64 -16.79 19.55
N LEU A 134 12.80 -16.91 18.53
CA LEU A 134 12.33 -18.16 17.96
C LEU A 134 12.42 -18.06 16.44
N PRO A 135 12.90 -19.11 15.76
CA PRO A 135 13.05 -19.09 14.31
C PRO A 135 11.69 -18.96 13.62
N MET A 136 11.65 -18.14 12.57
CA MET A 136 10.47 -17.91 11.75
C MET A 136 10.07 -19.14 10.94
N PHE A 137 11.09 -19.87 10.48
CA PHE A 137 10.95 -21.05 9.62
C PHE A 137 11.53 -22.27 10.33
N ASP A 138 10.95 -23.43 10.07
CA ASP A 138 11.47 -24.72 10.51
C ASP A 138 12.72 -25.16 9.71
N ALA A 139 13.23 -26.36 9.98
CA ALA A 139 14.40 -26.90 9.30
C ALA A 139 14.18 -27.17 7.79
N ASP A 140 12.94 -27.35 7.37
CA ASP A 140 12.53 -27.61 5.98
C ASP A 140 12.18 -26.31 5.22
N GLY A 141 12.20 -25.16 5.91
CA GLY A 141 11.86 -23.85 5.35
C GLY A 141 10.37 -23.52 5.36
N ASN A 142 9.53 -24.31 6.03
CA ASN A 142 8.13 -23.99 6.25
C ASN A 142 7.96 -23.01 7.42
N PRO A 143 6.83 -22.29 7.50
CA PRO A 143 6.54 -21.45 8.65
C PRO A 143 6.51 -22.29 9.95
N SER A 144 7.14 -21.77 11.00
CA SER A 144 7.25 -22.45 12.30
C SER A 144 5.87 -22.70 12.94
N ASP A 145 5.62 -23.93 13.40
CA ASP A 145 4.39 -24.35 14.08
C ASP A 145 4.37 -23.96 15.58
N ALA A 146 5.44 -23.34 16.08
CA ALA A 146 5.55 -22.90 17.46
C ALA A 146 4.41 -21.93 17.79
N LYS A 147 3.67 -22.21 18.87
CA LYS A 147 2.54 -21.39 19.31
C LYS A 147 2.95 -20.47 20.44
N LEU A 148 2.52 -19.22 20.35
CA LEU A 148 2.72 -18.21 21.39
C LEU A 148 1.37 -17.64 21.82
N LEU A 149 1.23 -17.40 23.12
CA LEU A 149 0.04 -16.80 23.70
C LEU A 149 0.06 -15.28 23.47
N CYS A 150 -0.97 -14.76 22.81
CA CYS A 150 -1.18 -13.32 22.74
C CYS A 150 -1.71 -12.80 24.08
N HIS A 151 -0.98 -11.90 24.74
CA HIS A 151 -1.36 -11.37 26.06
C HIS A 151 -2.63 -10.48 26.03
N VAL A 152 -3.01 -9.95 24.86
CA VAL A 152 -4.19 -9.09 24.71
C VAL A 152 -5.46 -9.91 24.51
N THR A 153 -5.41 -10.92 23.63
CA THR A 153 -6.59 -11.70 23.27
C THR A 153 -6.71 -12.99 24.07
N GLY A 154 -5.64 -13.45 24.73
CA GLY A 154 -5.59 -14.73 25.44
C GLY A 154 -5.66 -15.96 24.52
N ILE A 155 -5.39 -15.79 23.23
CA ILE A 155 -5.45 -16.85 22.21
C ILE A 155 -4.03 -17.17 21.75
N GLU A 156 -3.77 -18.44 21.49
CA GLU A 156 -2.52 -18.91 20.93
C GLU A 156 -2.50 -18.74 19.40
N PHE A 157 -1.40 -18.19 18.87
CA PHE A 157 -1.16 -18.04 17.44
C PHE A 157 0.19 -18.63 17.07
N GLU A 158 0.36 -18.99 15.80
CA GLU A 158 1.62 -19.50 15.26
C GLU A 158 2.69 -18.39 15.24
N ARG A 159 3.95 -18.80 15.37
CA ARG A 159 5.13 -17.92 15.43
C ARG A 159 5.18 -16.86 14.30
N PRO A 160 4.82 -17.17 13.04
CA PRO A 160 4.79 -16.18 11.96
C PRO A 160 3.81 -15.03 12.18
N ASP A 161 2.73 -15.25 12.92
CA ASP A 161 1.69 -14.25 13.19
C ASP A 161 1.96 -13.42 14.45
N MET A 162 3.09 -13.66 15.12
CA MET A 162 3.40 -13.09 16.42
C MET A 162 4.54 -12.09 16.34
N VAL A 163 4.49 -11.06 17.19
CA VAL A 163 5.51 -10.03 17.36
C VAL A 163 5.70 -9.79 18.86
N ARG A 164 6.91 -9.41 19.31
CA ARG A 164 7.12 -8.99 20.69
C ARG A 164 6.37 -7.67 20.96
N SER A 165 5.63 -7.63 22.07
CA SER A 165 4.98 -6.43 22.55
C SER A 165 6.02 -5.42 23.03
N ALA A 166 5.72 -4.12 22.90
CA ALA A 166 6.52 -3.09 23.56
C ALA A 166 6.31 -3.05 25.08
N GLN A 167 5.25 -3.69 25.59
CA GLN A 167 4.98 -3.85 27.01
C GLN A 167 5.56 -5.18 27.50
N ASP A 168 6.23 -5.12 28.65
CA ASP A 168 6.67 -6.31 29.38
C ASP A 168 5.60 -6.74 30.37
N GLY A 169 5.64 -8.01 30.77
CA GLY A 169 4.67 -8.57 31.70
C GLY A 169 4.86 -8.08 33.13
N PRO A 170 3.92 -8.40 34.03
CA PRO A 170 4.01 -8.04 35.46
C PRO A 170 5.30 -8.53 36.12
N ASP A 171 5.85 -9.65 35.63
CA ASP A 171 7.08 -10.27 36.12
C ASP A 171 8.35 -9.72 35.43
N GLY A 172 8.22 -8.71 34.56
CA GLY A 172 9.32 -8.13 33.76
C GLY A 172 9.76 -8.98 32.56
N GLY A 173 9.07 -10.10 32.28
CA GLY A 173 9.32 -10.95 31.12
C GLY A 173 8.73 -10.38 29.82
N PRO A 174 9.26 -10.78 28.64
CA PRO A 174 8.75 -10.34 27.35
C PRO A 174 7.33 -10.85 27.12
N GLN A 175 6.43 -9.98 26.66
CA GLN A 175 5.10 -10.38 26.19
C GLN A 175 5.03 -10.41 24.67
N TYR A 176 4.12 -11.23 24.14
CA TYR A 176 3.88 -11.37 22.72
C TYR A 176 2.47 -10.91 22.36
N VAL A 177 2.35 -10.35 21.16
CA VAL A 177 1.09 -9.85 20.62
C VAL A 177 0.90 -10.36 19.21
N SER A 178 -0.31 -10.77 18.88
CA SER A 178 -0.63 -11.24 17.53
C SER A 178 -0.79 -10.08 16.56
N SER A 179 -0.50 -10.37 15.29
CA SER A 179 -0.72 -9.49 14.15
C SER A 179 -2.17 -8.98 14.10
N LEU A 180 -3.13 -9.83 14.46
CA LEU A 180 -4.55 -9.50 14.55
C LEU A 180 -4.82 -8.45 15.64
N ALA A 181 -4.32 -8.66 16.86
CA ALA A 181 -4.51 -7.70 17.95
C ALA A 181 -3.87 -6.34 17.61
N LEU A 182 -2.68 -6.36 17.01
CA LEU A 182 -2.00 -5.16 16.52
C LEU A 182 -2.79 -4.43 15.42
N SER A 183 -3.48 -5.17 14.54
CA SER A 183 -4.28 -4.55 13.48
C SER A 183 -5.43 -3.71 14.03
N THR A 184 -5.99 -4.13 15.16
CA THR A 184 -7.07 -3.45 15.88
C THR A 184 -6.60 -2.41 16.89
N ASP A 185 -5.31 -2.40 17.22
CA ASP A 185 -4.72 -1.44 18.15
C ASP A 185 -4.73 -0.02 17.56
N LYS A 186 -5.32 0.91 18.31
CA LYS A 186 -5.38 2.34 17.99
C LYS A 186 -4.42 3.17 18.82
N THR A 187 -3.95 2.67 19.96
CA THR A 187 -3.05 3.42 20.86
C THR A 187 -1.61 3.33 20.37
N GLY A 188 -1.24 2.19 19.76
CA GLY A 188 0.11 1.94 19.28
C GLY A 188 1.11 1.63 20.40
N GLU A 189 0.62 1.47 21.64
CA GLU A 189 1.43 1.21 22.83
C GLU A 189 2.03 -0.20 22.84
N LEU A 190 1.44 -1.12 22.07
CA LEU A 190 1.90 -2.50 21.93
C LEU A 190 3.00 -2.63 20.88
N VAL A 191 3.20 -1.61 20.03
CA VAL A 191 4.10 -1.68 18.88
C VAL A 191 5.51 -1.28 19.26
N LEU A 192 6.48 -2.16 19.03
CA LEU A 192 7.89 -1.87 19.27
C LEU A 192 8.36 -0.61 18.53
N PRO A 193 9.25 0.20 19.14
CA PRO A 193 9.79 1.39 18.49
C PRO A 193 10.52 1.03 17.18
N PRO A 194 10.58 1.94 16.20
CA PRO A 194 11.35 1.71 14.98
C PRO A 194 12.82 1.45 15.29
N GLN A 195 13.44 0.55 14.52
CA GLN A 195 14.88 0.28 14.64
C GLN A 195 15.63 1.38 13.86
N LYS A 196 16.66 1.99 14.48
CA LYS A 196 17.47 3.05 13.86
C LYS A 196 18.58 2.48 12.99
#